data_AF-A0A954QY79-F1
#
_entry.id   AF-A0A954QY79-F1
#
_cell.length_a   1.000
_cell.length_b   1.000
_cell.length_c   1.000
_cell.angle_alpha   90.00
_cell.angle_beta   90.00
_cell.angle_gamma   90.00
#
_symmetry.space_group_name_H-M   'P 1'
#
loop_
_entity.id
_entity.type
_entity.pdbx_description
1 polymer ?
#
loop_
_entity_poly.entity_id
_entity_poly.type
_entity_poly.pdbx_seq_one_letter_code
_entity_poly.pdbx_strand_id
1 'polypeptide(L)'
;GSEYRDDDASARRLLELWMQRAWRRPVTDDEQEKFFTLYRQLRSDGLSFDEALRAAFQSVLMGGPFRYLASPSDANPVIAQHAIASRLSFMLVGAPPDRELRELAAAGKLRDPKTLDAQVDRLLADPRSDAFFRPFVTQWLNMNQPITLTMSHFKKQDFRFGRHLKDSMKEETVQYIARLFEDNRPARELVSSEWTMMNDILAVHYGYPNIAGGELRRVELKPRDDDPRGGGVLGHAGIQSMLCWMGDNWVIYRGSWTLNHILDDPPPPPPLEVPELLPFDKANEGKSFRELLVQHQEDSKCSVCHKKMDPLGFAFQNFDLSGRWRNVEHQRYHRAELDGKIEWRGEGDTRPVDAAGTLPRGERFTSFRE
;
A
#
# COMPACT_ATOMS: atom_id res chain seq x y z
N GLY A 1 28.47 22.99 -31.99
CA GLY A 1 28.76 22.29 -33.27
C GLY A 1 28.37 20.85 -33.06
N SER A 2 27.50 20.30 -33.90
CA SER A 2 26.90 18.99 -33.66
C SER A 2 27.95 17.88 -33.74
N GLU A 3 28.06 17.09 -32.68
CA GLU A 3 29.00 15.97 -32.53
C GLU A 3 28.64 14.78 -33.45
N TYR A 4 27.45 14.81 -34.07
CA TYR A 4 26.91 13.74 -34.91
C TYR A 4 26.56 14.25 -36.32
N ARG A 5 26.81 13.40 -37.31
CA ARG A 5 26.56 13.60 -38.74
C ARG A 5 25.63 12.50 -39.27
N ASP A 6 25.04 12.69 -40.44
CA ASP A 6 24.35 11.60 -41.17
C ASP A 6 25.41 10.66 -41.78
N ASP A 7 26.00 9.82 -40.92
CA ASP A 7 26.96 8.80 -41.30
C ASP A 7 26.89 7.56 -40.38
N ASP A 8 27.45 6.47 -40.88
CA ASP A 8 27.47 5.18 -40.20
C ASP A 8 28.20 5.23 -38.85
N ALA A 9 29.24 6.07 -38.72
CA ALA A 9 29.98 6.23 -37.47
C ALA A 9 29.10 6.85 -36.38
N SER A 10 28.34 7.89 -36.72
CA SER A 10 27.39 8.55 -35.82
C SER A 10 26.25 7.61 -35.43
N ALA A 11 25.68 6.88 -36.40
CA ALA A 11 24.64 5.90 -36.13
C ALA A 11 25.11 4.80 -35.19
N ARG A 12 26.31 4.25 -35.43
CA ARG A 12 26.92 3.21 -34.59
C ARG A 12 27.11 3.70 -33.15
N ARG A 13 27.63 4.92 -32.99
CA ARG A 13 27.82 5.53 -31.66
C ARG A 13 26.50 5.80 -30.93
N LEU A 14 25.50 6.32 -31.63
CA LEU A 14 24.18 6.60 -31.06
C LEU A 14 23.47 5.30 -30.64
N LEU A 15 23.57 4.24 -31.45
CA LEU A 15 23.08 2.91 -31.08
C LEU A 15 23.77 2.37 -29.84
N GLU A 16 25.09 2.48 -29.75
CA GLU A 16 25.84 2.05 -28.57
C GLU A 16 25.33 2.73 -27.30
N LEU A 17 25.24 4.06 -27.32
CA LEU A 17 24.79 4.87 -26.18
C LEU A 17 23.36 4.54 -25.79
N TRP A 18 22.47 4.36 -26.78
CA TRP A 18 21.08 3.99 -26.55
C TRP A 18 20.97 2.60 -25.93
N MET A 19 21.66 1.62 -26.49
CA MET A 19 21.61 0.24 -26.00
C MET A 19 22.18 0.12 -24.59
N GLN A 20 23.29 0.78 -24.28
CA GLN A 20 23.85 0.79 -22.93
C GLN A 20 22.87 1.38 -21.91
N ARG A 21 22.14 2.44 -22.29
CA ARG A 21 21.13 3.05 -21.42
C ARG A 21 19.87 2.19 -21.29
N ALA A 22 19.38 1.64 -22.39
CA ALA A 22 18.18 0.81 -22.44
C ALA A 22 18.38 -0.52 -21.69
N TRP A 23 19.52 -1.17 -21.88
CA TRP A 23 19.83 -2.46 -21.27
C TRP A 23 20.54 -2.33 -19.92
N ARG A 24 20.95 -1.11 -19.56
CA ARG A 24 21.53 -0.74 -18.24
C ARG A 24 22.85 -1.46 -17.94
N ARG A 25 23.56 -1.88 -18.98
CA ARG A 25 24.87 -2.54 -18.93
C ARG A 25 25.68 -2.23 -20.20
N PRO A 26 27.01 -2.43 -20.17
CA PRO A 26 27.81 -2.48 -21.39
C PRO A 26 27.24 -3.49 -22.38
N VAL A 27 27.28 -3.13 -23.66
CA VAL A 27 26.87 -3.99 -24.76
C VAL A 27 28.10 -4.55 -25.45
N THR A 28 28.00 -5.78 -25.94
CA THR A 28 29.10 -6.37 -26.71
C THR A 28 29.04 -5.90 -28.17
N ASP A 29 30.17 -5.99 -28.88
CA ASP A 29 30.23 -5.66 -30.30
C ASP A 29 29.23 -6.49 -31.11
N ASP A 30 29.08 -7.79 -30.80
CA ASP A 30 28.10 -8.68 -31.44
C ASP A 30 26.65 -8.26 -31.20
N GLU A 31 26.35 -7.74 -30.02
CA GLU A 31 25.02 -7.23 -29.71
C GLU A 31 24.74 -5.95 -30.50
N GLN A 32 25.70 -5.03 -30.54
CA GLN A 32 25.59 -3.78 -31.28
C GLN A 32 25.45 -4.02 -32.79
N GLU A 33 26.23 -4.95 -33.33
CA GLU A 33 26.28 -5.21 -34.78
C GLU A 33 24.94 -5.71 -35.32
N LYS A 34 24.15 -6.44 -34.54
CA LYS A 34 22.80 -6.87 -34.93
C LYS A 34 21.88 -5.69 -35.23
N PHE A 35 21.87 -4.68 -34.37
CA PHE A 35 21.01 -3.50 -34.55
C PHE A 35 21.60 -2.52 -35.57
N PHE A 36 22.92 -2.45 -35.68
CA PHE A 36 23.58 -1.67 -36.71
C PHE A 36 23.33 -2.25 -38.12
N THR A 37 23.32 -3.58 -38.26
CA THR A 37 22.92 -4.27 -39.49
C THR A 37 21.49 -3.93 -39.88
N LEU A 38 20.56 -3.96 -38.91
CA LEU A 38 19.17 -3.54 -39.15
C LEU A 38 19.09 -2.08 -39.61
N TYR A 39 19.80 -1.17 -38.94
CA TYR A 39 19.88 0.24 -39.34
C TYR A 39 20.37 0.37 -40.80
N ARG A 40 21.45 -0.32 -41.17
CA ARG A 40 22.00 -0.27 -42.53
C ARG A 40 21.03 -0.82 -43.58
N GLN A 41 20.32 -1.90 -43.26
CA GLN A 41 19.29 -2.45 -44.14
C GLN A 41 18.16 -1.42 -44.38
N LEU A 42 17.69 -0.77 -43.32
CA LEU A 42 16.66 0.26 -43.43
C LEU A 42 17.14 1.47 -44.25
N ARG A 43 18.41 1.86 -44.11
CA ARG A 43 19.02 2.89 -44.98
C ARG A 43 19.05 2.47 -46.45
N SER A 44 19.41 1.20 -46.75
CA SER A 44 19.37 0.69 -48.12
C SER A 44 17.96 0.59 -48.70
N ASP A 45 16.95 0.42 -47.84
CA ASP A 45 15.53 0.39 -48.23
C ASP A 45 14.94 1.81 -48.42
N GLY A 46 15.77 2.85 -48.29
CA GLY A 46 15.41 4.24 -48.61
C GLY A 46 14.98 5.10 -47.42
N LEU A 47 15.02 4.58 -46.19
CA LEU A 47 14.70 5.38 -45.01
C LEU A 47 15.80 6.43 -44.76
N SER A 48 15.39 7.61 -44.26
CA SER A 48 16.34 8.62 -43.79
C SER A 48 17.14 8.14 -42.57
N PHE A 49 18.21 8.85 -42.24
CA PHE A 49 19.05 8.58 -41.06
C PHE A 49 18.22 8.46 -39.78
N ASP A 50 17.36 9.46 -39.54
CA ASP A 50 16.53 9.55 -38.34
C ASP A 50 15.47 8.45 -38.29
N GLU A 51 14.82 8.14 -39.43
CA GLU A 51 13.81 7.09 -39.50
C GLU A 51 14.42 5.70 -39.25
N ALA A 52 15.56 5.41 -39.88
CA ALA A 52 16.27 4.14 -39.70
C ALA A 52 16.78 3.99 -38.25
N LEU A 53 17.35 5.04 -37.66
CA LEU A 53 17.77 5.03 -36.26
C LEU A 53 16.59 4.85 -35.31
N ARG A 54 15.47 5.54 -35.54
CA ARG A 54 14.27 5.42 -34.70
C ARG A 54 13.73 3.99 -34.70
N ALA A 55 13.67 3.36 -35.87
CA ALA A 55 13.26 1.97 -36.00
C ALA A 55 14.24 1.01 -35.29
N ALA A 56 15.54 1.23 -35.44
CA ALA A 56 16.56 0.46 -34.72
C ALA A 56 16.44 0.64 -33.19
N PHE A 57 16.22 1.86 -32.70
CA PHE A 57 16.01 2.15 -31.28
C PHE A 57 14.77 1.48 -30.71
N GLN A 58 13.66 1.48 -31.45
CA GLN A 58 12.45 0.75 -31.08
C GLN A 58 12.72 -0.75 -31.00
N SER A 59 13.55 -1.28 -31.91
CA SER A 59 13.92 -2.69 -31.94
C SER A 59 14.75 -3.10 -30.71
N VAL A 60 15.62 -2.22 -30.22
CA VAL A 60 16.38 -2.41 -28.97
C VAL A 60 15.44 -2.57 -27.76
N LEU A 61 14.31 -1.84 -27.72
CA LEU A 61 13.31 -1.94 -26.65
C LEU A 61 12.50 -3.25 -26.70
N MET A 62 12.39 -3.88 -27.87
CA MET A 62 11.74 -5.19 -28.00
C MET A 62 12.66 -6.36 -27.59
N GLY A 63 13.97 -6.08 -27.44
CA GLY A 63 14.98 -7.06 -27.06
C GLY A 63 14.79 -7.62 -25.64
N GLY A 64 15.24 -8.87 -25.45
CA GLY A 64 15.24 -9.53 -24.14
C GLY A 64 15.92 -8.74 -23.02
N PRO A 65 17.13 -8.15 -23.24
CA PRO A 65 17.82 -7.38 -22.19
C PRO A 65 17.09 -6.11 -21.73
N PHE A 66 16.18 -5.56 -22.54
CA PHE A 66 15.33 -4.46 -22.11
C PHE A 66 14.17 -4.96 -21.24
N ARG A 67 13.47 -6.01 -21.69
CA ARG A 67 12.24 -6.54 -21.08
C ARG A 67 12.47 -7.30 -19.78
N TYR A 68 13.65 -7.89 -19.61
CA TYR A 68 13.97 -8.71 -18.43
C TYR A 68 15.19 -8.14 -17.69
N LEU A 69 15.16 -8.25 -16.36
CA LEU A 69 16.32 -7.98 -15.53
C LEU A 69 17.19 -9.24 -15.44
N ALA A 70 18.48 -9.07 -15.75
CA ALA A 70 19.47 -10.14 -15.61
C ALA A 70 19.56 -10.63 -14.15
N SER A 71 20.18 -11.80 -13.98
CA SER A 71 20.39 -12.41 -12.66
C SER A 71 21.61 -11.80 -11.97
N PRO A 72 21.55 -11.45 -10.67
CA PRO A 72 22.75 -11.15 -9.86
C PRO A 72 23.74 -12.31 -9.79
N SER A 73 23.27 -13.52 -10.07
CA SER A 73 24.05 -14.76 -10.11
C SER A 73 24.46 -15.16 -11.54
N ASP A 74 24.40 -14.23 -12.50
CA ASP A 74 24.90 -14.48 -13.86
C ASP A 74 26.36 -14.96 -13.83
N ALA A 75 26.70 -15.89 -14.72
CA ALA A 75 28.05 -16.43 -14.83
C ALA A 75 29.06 -15.38 -15.28
N ASN A 76 28.63 -14.38 -16.05
CA ASN A 76 29.45 -13.24 -16.43
C ASN A 76 29.47 -12.21 -15.29
N PRO A 77 30.64 -11.97 -14.64
CA PRO A 77 30.72 -11.05 -13.50
C PRO A 77 30.31 -9.62 -13.83
N VAL A 78 30.54 -9.15 -15.07
CA VAL A 78 30.14 -7.81 -15.52
C VAL A 78 28.61 -7.72 -15.57
N ILE A 79 27.95 -8.71 -16.18
CA ILE A 79 26.48 -8.74 -16.24
C ILE A 79 25.90 -8.81 -14.82
N ALA A 80 26.47 -9.64 -13.95
CA ALA A 80 26.02 -9.77 -12.56
C ALA A 80 26.08 -8.45 -11.79
N GLN A 81 27.14 -7.64 -11.94
CA GLN A 81 27.25 -6.33 -11.27
C GLN A 81 26.18 -5.35 -11.75
N HIS A 82 25.96 -5.26 -13.06
CA HIS A 82 24.90 -4.42 -13.64
C HIS A 82 23.49 -4.93 -13.32
N ALA A 83 23.33 -6.24 -13.12
CA ALA A 83 22.08 -6.84 -12.65
C ALA A 83 21.75 -6.41 -11.21
N ILE A 84 22.75 -6.37 -10.32
CA ILE A 84 22.59 -5.86 -8.95
C ILE A 84 22.16 -4.39 -8.98
N ALA A 85 22.88 -3.54 -9.73
CA ALA A 85 22.52 -2.12 -9.88
C ALA A 85 21.08 -1.94 -10.36
N SER A 86 20.69 -2.67 -11.41
CA SER A 86 19.34 -2.57 -11.98
C SER A 86 18.29 -3.01 -10.98
N ARG A 87 18.48 -4.14 -10.30
CA ARG A 87 17.51 -4.65 -9.32
C ARG A 87 17.34 -3.73 -8.13
N LEU A 88 18.43 -3.20 -7.57
CA LEU A 88 18.35 -2.20 -6.50
C LEU A 88 17.55 -0.97 -6.95
N SER A 89 17.88 -0.41 -8.11
CA SER A 89 17.23 0.80 -8.61
C SER A 89 15.73 0.60 -8.90
N PHE A 90 15.34 -0.49 -9.57
CA PHE A 90 13.93 -0.75 -9.84
C PHE A 90 13.16 -1.13 -8.58
N MET A 91 13.79 -1.88 -7.66
CA MET A 91 13.15 -2.27 -6.41
C MET A 91 12.90 -1.05 -5.53
N LEU A 92 13.91 -0.19 -5.33
CA LEU A 92 13.86 0.85 -4.30
C LEU A 92 13.39 2.20 -4.82
N VAL A 93 13.62 2.54 -6.09
CA VAL A 93 13.27 3.86 -6.65
C VAL A 93 12.42 3.79 -7.93
N GLY A 94 12.03 2.59 -8.37
CA GLY A 94 11.15 2.39 -9.52
C GLY A 94 11.72 2.89 -10.87
N ALA A 95 13.04 3.07 -10.97
CA ALA A 95 13.69 3.68 -12.13
C ALA A 95 15.01 2.99 -12.49
N PRO A 96 15.56 3.18 -13.71
CA PRO A 96 16.88 2.68 -14.09
C PRO A 96 18.00 3.17 -13.14
N PRO A 97 19.13 2.43 -13.04
CA PRO A 97 20.22 2.80 -12.14
C PRO A 97 20.80 4.16 -12.51
N ASP A 98 21.02 4.98 -11.49
CA ASP A 98 21.63 6.29 -11.64
C ASP A 98 23.12 6.19 -12.02
N ARG A 99 23.78 7.33 -12.12
CA ARG A 99 25.20 7.38 -12.50
C ARG A 99 26.08 6.64 -11.49
N GLU A 100 25.86 6.84 -10.20
CA GLU A 100 26.67 6.25 -9.13
C GLU A 100 26.55 4.73 -9.12
N LEU A 101 25.33 4.17 -9.19
CA LEU A 101 25.12 2.73 -9.30
C LEU A 101 25.80 2.13 -10.54
N ARG A 102 25.73 2.83 -11.69
CA ARG A 102 26.37 2.36 -12.93
C ARG A 102 27.90 2.37 -12.82
N GLU A 103 28.48 3.38 -12.18
CA GLU A 103 29.93 3.47 -11.95
C GLU A 103 30.40 2.39 -10.96
N LEU A 104 29.66 2.14 -9.87
CA LEU A 104 29.95 1.08 -8.92
C LEU A 104 29.83 -0.32 -9.55
N ALA A 105 28.82 -0.53 -10.41
CA ALA A 105 28.69 -1.76 -11.18
C ALA A 105 29.88 -1.98 -12.13
N ALA A 106 30.26 -0.94 -12.87
CA ALA A 106 31.40 -0.99 -13.78
C ALA A 106 32.72 -1.26 -13.03
N ALA A 107 32.86 -0.72 -11.82
CA ALA A 107 34.01 -0.95 -10.94
C ALA A 107 33.97 -2.29 -10.19
N GLY A 108 32.92 -3.10 -10.35
CA GLY A 108 32.80 -4.40 -9.70
C GLY A 108 32.53 -4.33 -8.18
N LYS A 109 32.02 -3.22 -7.67
CA LYS A 109 31.93 -2.96 -6.22
C LYS A 109 30.59 -3.35 -5.58
N LEU A 110 29.53 -3.60 -6.34
CA LEU A 110 28.19 -3.82 -5.78
C LEU A 110 27.99 -5.20 -5.11
N ARG A 111 29.00 -6.06 -5.14
CA ARG A 111 29.03 -7.32 -4.36
C ARG A 111 29.70 -7.16 -3.00
N ASP A 112 30.37 -6.04 -2.75
CA ASP A 112 30.89 -5.73 -1.42
C ASP A 112 29.72 -5.34 -0.50
N PRO A 113 29.51 -6.04 0.63
CA PRO A 113 28.36 -5.78 1.51
C PRO A 113 28.29 -4.34 2.00
N LYS A 114 29.43 -3.71 2.33
CA LYS A 114 29.45 -2.32 2.81
C LYS A 114 29.01 -1.34 1.74
N THR A 115 29.47 -1.54 0.51
CA THR A 115 29.05 -0.74 -0.64
C THR A 115 27.58 -0.95 -0.93
N LEU A 116 27.09 -2.18 -0.85
CA LEU A 116 25.68 -2.50 -1.06
C LEU A 116 24.77 -1.82 -0.04
N ASP A 117 25.08 -1.95 1.26
CA ASP A 117 24.31 -1.35 2.35
C ASP A 117 24.27 0.18 2.20
N ALA A 118 25.40 0.82 1.92
CA ALA A 118 25.46 2.26 1.70
C ALA A 118 24.60 2.73 0.52
N GLN A 119 24.51 1.93 -0.55
CA GLN A 119 23.63 2.24 -1.68
C GLN A 119 22.16 2.00 -1.37
N VAL A 120 21.82 1.01 -0.54
CA VAL A 120 20.44 0.81 -0.07
C VAL A 120 19.97 2.01 0.74
N ASP A 121 20.74 2.46 1.72
CA ASP A 121 20.42 3.63 2.55
C ASP A 121 20.27 4.89 1.69
N ARG A 122 21.21 5.11 0.77
CA ARG A 122 21.16 6.25 -0.16
C ARG A 122 19.91 6.24 -1.03
N LEU A 123 19.54 5.08 -1.58
CA LEU A 123 18.36 4.95 -2.45
C LEU A 123 17.05 5.10 -1.67
N LEU A 124 16.99 4.60 -0.42
CA LEU A 124 15.83 4.77 0.44
C LEU A 124 15.64 6.23 0.88
N ALA A 125 16.73 6.97 1.07
CA ALA A 125 16.71 8.41 1.38
C ALA A 125 16.36 9.30 0.17
N ASP A 126 16.36 8.77 -1.06
CA ASP A 126 15.97 9.51 -2.26
C ASP A 126 14.45 9.66 -2.32
N PRO A 127 13.87 10.85 -2.62
CA PRO A 127 12.41 11.03 -2.71
C PRO A 127 11.71 10.10 -3.70
N ARG A 128 12.43 9.58 -4.70
CA ARG A 128 11.91 8.58 -5.63
C ARG A 128 11.59 7.24 -4.96
N SER A 129 12.06 7.01 -3.74
CA SER A 129 11.81 5.79 -2.98
C SER A 129 10.35 5.60 -2.59
N ASP A 130 9.51 6.65 -2.67
CA ASP A 130 8.05 6.52 -2.54
C ASP A 130 7.47 5.51 -3.56
N ALA A 131 8.11 5.37 -4.73
CA ALA A 131 7.73 4.38 -5.74
C ALA A 131 7.86 2.93 -5.27
N PHE A 132 8.68 2.66 -4.25
CA PHE A 132 8.76 1.38 -3.55
C PHE A 132 7.88 1.39 -2.29
N PHE A 133 8.08 2.42 -1.47
CA PHE A 133 7.56 2.47 -0.12
C PHE A 133 6.03 2.45 -0.07
N ARG A 134 5.37 3.28 -0.88
CA ARG A 134 3.91 3.36 -0.93
C ARG A 134 3.28 2.05 -1.44
N PRO A 135 3.75 1.43 -2.54
CA PRO A 135 3.26 0.11 -2.93
C PRO A 135 3.51 -0.96 -1.88
N PHE A 136 4.64 -0.92 -1.18
CA PHE A 136 4.93 -1.86 -0.08
C PHE A 136 3.88 -1.74 1.03
N VAL A 137 3.64 -0.52 1.55
CA VAL A 137 2.65 -0.30 2.62
C VAL A 137 1.24 -0.65 2.17
N THR A 138 0.84 -0.21 0.98
CA THR A 138 -0.52 -0.44 0.48
C THR A 138 -0.80 -1.92 0.19
N GLN A 139 0.20 -2.69 -0.26
CA GLN A 139 0.07 -4.14 -0.42
C GLN A 139 0.11 -4.87 0.91
N TRP A 140 1.06 -4.53 1.79
CA TRP A 140 1.19 -5.15 3.10
C TRP A 140 -0.10 -5.03 3.90
N LEU A 141 -0.69 -3.83 3.98
CA LEU A 141 -1.91 -3.60 4.78
C LEU A 141 -3.21 -3.71 3.95
N ASN A 142 -3.13 -4.17 2.70
CA ASN A 142 -4.26 -4.33 1.77
C ASN A 142 -5.10 -3.03 1.58
N MET A 143 -4.46 -1.86 1.54
CA MET A 143 -5.13 -0.55 1.55
C MET A 143 -5.86 -0.15 0.25
N ASN A 144 -6.01 -1.09 -0.69
CA ASN A 144 -6.73 -0.87 -1.94
C ASN A 144 -8.25 -1.03 -1.80
N GLN A 145 -8.73 -1.41 -0.62
CA GLN A 145 -10.17 -1.51 -0.36
C GLN A 145 -10.86 -0.14 -0.33
N PRO A 146 -12.14 -0.03 -0.72
CA PRO A 146 -12.89 1.23 -0.63
C PRO A 146 -13.00 1.72 0.82
N ILE A 147 -12.73 3.01 1.05
CA ILE A 147 -12.99 3.65 2.34
C ILE A 147 -14.48 3.99 2.46
N THR A 148 -15.12 3.43 3.48
CA THR A 148 -16.50 3.75 3.89
C THR A 148 -16.52 5.01 4.75
N LEU A 149 -17.54 5.87 4.59
CA LEU A 149 -17.73 7.07 5.42
C LEU A 149 -19.17 7.14 5.96
N THR A 150 -19.32 7.89 7.05
CA THR A 150 -20.61 8.22 7.67
C THR A 150 -20.67 9.71 7.98
N MET A 151 -21.67 10.40 7.45
CA MET A 151 -21.90 11.82 7.59
C MET A 151 -23.21 12.08 8.34
N SER A 152 -23.17 13.08 9.22
CA SER A 152 -24.33 13.56 9.96
C SER A 152 -25.38 14.18 9.02
N HIS A 153 -24.95 14.71 7.87
CA HIS A 153 -25.80 15.32 6.86
C HIS A 153 -25.45 14.78 5.47
N PHE A 154 -26.46 14.72 4.59
CA PHE A 154 -26.31 14.19 3.25
C PHE A 154 -26.47 15.30 2.22
N LYS A 155 -25.43 16.11 2.05
CA LYS A 155 -25.42 17.25 1.11
C LYS A 155 -24.24 17.18 0.16
N LYS A 156 -24.32 17.91 -0.97
CA LYS A 156 -23.29 17.86 -2.03
C LYS A 156 -21.88 18.23 -1.56
N GLN A 157 -21.74 19.21 -0.67
CA GLN A 157 -20.43 19.62 -0.15
C GLN A 157 -19.78 18.57 0.76
N ASP A 158 -20.57 17.75 1.44
CA ASP A 158 -20.10 16.72 2.37
C ASP A 158 -19.31 15.64 1.60
N PHE A 159 -19.63 15.41 0.32
CA PHE A 159 -18.86 14.49 -0.52
C PHE A 159 -17.52 15.05 -1.00
N ARG A 160 -17.38 16.38 -1.15
CA ARG A 160 -16.07 16.98 -1.47
C ARG A 160 -15.16 16.83 -0.27
N PHE A 161 -15.67 17.17 0.91
CA PHE A 161 -15.00 16.89 2.18
C PHE A 161 -14.64 15.40 2.30
N GLY A 162 -15.61 14.51 2.08
CA GLY A 162 -15.41 13.07 2.13
C GLY A 162 -14.33 12.56 1.18
N ARG A 163 -14.18 13.14 -0.03
CA ARG A 163 -13.08 12.77 -0.94
C ARG A 163 -11.73 13.13 -0.34
N HIS A 164 -11.54 14.38 0.09
CA HIS A 164 -10.28 14.83 0.67
C HIS A 164 -9.95 14.10 1.98
N LEU A 165 -10.98 13.71 2.74
CA LEU A 165 -10.83 12.91 3.95
C LEU A 165 -10.33 11.50 3.61
N LYS A 166 -10.92 10.84 2.59
CA LYS A 166 -10.45 9.51 2.13
C LYS A 166 -9.00 9.54 1.68
N ASP A 167 -8.60 10.59 0.96
CA ASP A 167 -7.22 10.76 0.52
C ASP A 167 -6.30 10.92 1.74
N SER A 168 -6.68 11.79 2.70
CA SER A 168 -5.91 12.00 3.92
C SER A 168 -5.82 10.76 4.80
N MET A 169 -6.89 9.96 4.91
CA MET A 169 -6.91 8.68 5.62
C MET A 169 -5.93 7.65 5.04
N LYS A 170 -5.77 7.62 3.70
CA LYS A 170 -4.77 6.76 3.06
C LYS A 170 -3.36 7.27 3.35
N GLU A 171 -3.16 8.58 3.18
CA GLU A 171 -1.86 9.19 3.41
C GLU A 171 -1.43 9.15 4.87
N GLU A 172 -2.36 9.18 5.84
CA GLU A 172 -2.04 9.01 7.28
C GLU A 172 -1.21 7.75 7.50
N THR A 173 -1.66 6.62 6.97
CA THR A 173 -0.98 5.34 7.22
C THR A 173 0.35 5.25 6.49
N VAL A 174 0.41 5.71 5.22
CA VAL A 174 1.64 5.70 4.44
C VAL A 174 2.69 6.61 5.09
N GLN A 175 2.34 7.86 5.41
CA GLN A 175 3.23 8.82 6.03
C GLN A 175 3.63 8.42 7.46
N TYR A 176 2.72 7.81 8.21
CA TYR A 176 3.00 7.30 9.55
C TYR A 176 4.09 6.23 9.52
N ILE A 177 3.94 5.25 8.63
CA ILE A 177 4.95 4.19 8.48
C ILE A 177 6.24 4.79 7.92
N ALA A 178 6.18 5.71 6.94
CA ALA A 178 7.38 6.37 6.42
C ALA A 178 8.17 7.03 7.55
N ARG A 179 7.47 7.75 8.42
CA ARG A 179 8.05 8.42 9.58
C ARG A 179 8.60 7.44 10.62
N LEU A 180 7.97 6.27 10.82
CA LEU A 180 8.53 5.21 11.67
C LEU A 180 9.90 4.76 11.17
N PHE A 181 10.07 4.58 9.86
CA PHE A 181 11.35 4.20 9.25
C PHE A 181 12.38 5.34 9.30
N GLU A 182 12.00 6.55 8.88
CA GLU A 182 12.89 7.73 8.84
C GLU A 182 13.45 8.07 10.22
N ASP A 183 12.62 8.04 11.26
CA ASP A 183 13.03 8.36 12.63
C ASP A 183 13.57 7.14 13.40
N ASN A 184 13.71 5.98 12.75
CA ASN A 184 14.12 4.71 13.37
C ASN A 184 13.33 4.41 14.67
N ARG A 185 12.01 4.52 14.57
CA ARG A 185 11.08 4.34 15.70
C ARG A 185 10.97 2.87 16.08
N PRO A 186 10.70 2.57 17.36
CA PRO A 186 10.54 1.18 17.79
C PRO A 186 9.30 0.55 17.16
N ALA A 187 9.42 -0.67 16.65
CA ALA A 187 8.34 -1.39 15.95
C ALA A 187 7.02 -1.50 16.74
N ARG A 188 7.06 -1.42 18.08
CA ARG A 188 5.85 -1.37 18.92
C ARG A 188 4.90 -0.21 18.56
N GLU A 189 5.44 0.88 18.01
CA GLU A 189 4.64 2.04 17.56
C GLU A 189 3.76 1.72 16.34
N LEU A 190 3.98 0.59 15.65
CA LEU A 190 2.99 0.09 14.68
C LEU A 190 1.65 -0.23 15.35
N VAL A 191 1.66 -0.75 16.58
CA VAL A 191 0.47 -1.17 17.31
C VAL A 191 -0.04 -0.08 18.23
N SER A 192 0.86 0.58 18.96
CA SER A 192 0.50 1.59 19.97
C SER A 192 1.52 2.71 20.01
N SER A 193 1.04 3.93 19.77
CA SER A 193 1.83 5.16 19.76
C SER A 193 1.07 6.30 20.40
N GLU A 194 1.81 7.35 20.77
CA GLU A 194 1.27 8.59 21.33
C GLU A 194 1.22 9.71 20.26
N TRP A 195 1.47 9.40 18.99
CA TRP A 195 1.39 10.34 17.87
C TRP A 195 0.75 9.70 16.63
N THR A 196 0.26 10.52 15.70
CA THR A 196 -0.14 10.12 14.34
C THR A 196 0.24 11.18 13.31
N MET A 197 -0.01 10.91 12.03
CA MET A 197 0.05 11.91 10.95
C MET A 197 -1.32 12.54 10.75
N MET A 198 -1.40 13.86 10.86
CA MET A 198 -2.68 14.59 10.82
C MET A 198 -2.56 15.90 10.04
N ASN A 199 -3.60 16.22 9.27
CA ASN A 199 -3.80 17.50 8.60
C ASN A 199 -5.12 18.13 9.08
N ASP A 200 -5.52 19.25 8.49
CA ASP A 200 -6.77 19.94 8.81
C ASP A 200 -8.01 19.01 8.82
N ILE A 201 -8.18 18.19 7.78
CA ILE A 201 -9.39 17.37 7.62
C ILE A 201 -9.41 16.15 8.56
N LEU A 202 -8.25 15.53 8.81
CA LEU A 202 -8.14 14.47 9.82
C LEU A 202 -8.30 15.01 11.23
N ALA A 203 -7.82 16.23 11.51
CA ALA A 203 -8.03 16.85 12.81
C ALA A 203 -9.52 17.01 13.11
N VAL A 204 -10.29 17.51 12.14
CA VAL A 204 -11.76 17.59 12.26
C VAL A 204 -12.36 16.18 12.46
N HIS A 205 -11.91 15.19 11.69
CA HIS A 205 -12.42 13.82 11.77
C HIS A 205 -12.16 13.16 13.14
N TYR A 206 -10.99 13.38 13.72
CA TYR A 206 -10.59 12.86 15.02
C TYR A 206 -11.00 13.75 16.22
N GLY A 207 -11.68 14.88 15.99
CA GLY A 207 -12.11 15.78 17.05
C GLY A 207 -10.97 16.58 17.70
N TYR A 208 -9.91 16.87 16.95
CA TYR A 208 -8.83 17.77 17.35
C TYR A 208 -9.15 19.22 16.94
N PRO A 209 -8.54 20.22 17.61
CA PRO A 209 -8.57 21.59 17.12
C PRO A 209 -8.07 21.67 15.67
N ASN A 210 -8.66 22.58 14.90
CA ASN A 210 -8.30 22.72 13.49
C ASN A 210 -6.80 23.02 13.32
N ILE A 211 -6.15 22.24 12.46
CA ILE A 211 -4.74 22.44 12.07
C ILE A 211 -4.72 23.29 10.80
N ALA A 212 -3.79 24.25 10.71
CA ALA A 212 -3.69 25.07 9.51
C ALA A 212 -3.01 24.32 8.34
N GLY A 213 -3.69 24.26 7.19
CA GLY A 213 -3.18 23.70 5.94
C GLY A 213 -3.46 22.21 5.74
N GLY A 214 -3.47 21.77 4.48
CA GLY A 214 -3.82 20.40 4.08
C GLY A 214 -2.68 19.37 4.18
N GLU A 215 -1.47 19.80 4.54
CA GLU A 215 -0.30 18.91 4.66
C GLU A 215 -0.33 18.15 5.99
N LEU A 216 -0.13 16.82 5.88
CA LEU A 216 0.05 15.94 7.02
C LEU A 216 1.33 16.28 7.78
N ARG A 217 1.23 16.29 9.10
CA ARG A 217 2.38 16.43 10.00
C ARG A 217 2.22 15.53 11.19
N ARG A 218 3.34 15.22 11.85
CA ARG A 218 3.33 14.49 13.12
C ARG A 218 2.62 15.33 14.17
N VAL A 219 1.61 14.76 14.81
CA VAL A 219 0.82 15.37 15.88
C VAL A 219 0.82 14.43 17.07
N GLU A 220 1.24 14.94 18.23
CA GLU A 220 1.07 14.24 19.50
C GLU A 220 -0.42 14.14 19.81
N LEU A 221 -0.86 12.93 20.14
CA LEU A 221 -2.23 12.64 20.44
C LEU A 221 -2.58 13.16 21.84
N LYS A 222 -3.87 13.41 22.06
CA LYS A 222 -4.40 13.67 23.39
C LYS A 222 -4.14 12.45 24.29
N PRO A 223 -4.11 12.64 25.62
CA PRO A 223 -4.05 11.52 26.55
C PRO A 223 -5.10 10.45 26.21
N ARG A 224 -4.81 9.18 26.50
CA ARG A 224 -5.68 8.04 26.16
C ARG A 224 -7.10 8.14 26.72
N ASP A 225 -7.31 8.90 27.77
CA ASP A 225 -8.66 9.12 28.33
C ASP A 225 -9.50 10.08 27.46
N ASP A 226 -8.85 10.94 26.67
CA ASP A 226 -9.46 11.88 25.73
C ASP A 226 -9.42 11.40 24.26
N ASP A 227 -8.41 10.61 23.88
CA ASP A 227 -8.30 9.90 22.59
C ASP A 227 -8.02 8.40 22.82
N PRO A 228 -9.04 7.59 23.12
CA PRO A 228 -8.89 6.17 23.44
C PRO A 228 -8.42 5.29 22.27
N ARG A 229 -8.56 5.78 21.02
CA ARG A 229 -7.99 5.14 19.83
C ARG A 229 -6.46 5.15 19.89
N GLY A 230 -5.88 6.28 20.32
CA GLY A 230 -4.46 6.58 20.27
C GLY A 230 -3.78 6.28 18.93
N GLY A 231 -2.47 6.09 18.94
CA GLY A 231 -1.65 5.98 17.74
C GLY A 231 -1.32 4.53 17.36
N GLY A 232 -0.84 4.35 16.13
CA GLY A 232 -0.57 3.05 15.53
C GLY A 232 -1.59 2.68 14.46
N VAL A 233 -1.19 1.79 13.54
CA VAL A 233 -1.96 1.48 12.32
C VAL A 233 -3.31 0.84 12.62
N LEU A 234 -3.44 0.19 13.78
CA LEU A 234 -4.69 -0.38 14.28
C LEU A 234 -5.76 0.70 14.51
N GLY A 235 -5.36 1.92 14.87
CA GLY A 235 -6.27 3.03 15.14
C GLY A 235 -6.47 3.98 13.96
N HIS A 236 -5.88 3.74 12.79
CA HIS A 236 -6.03 4.65 11.66
C HIS A 236 -7.42 4.56 11.05
N ALA A 237 -8.09 5.69 10.86
CA ALA A 237 -9.45 5.71 10.34
C ALA A 237 -9.53 5.14 8.92
N GLY A 238 -8.48 5.30 8.11
CA GLY A 238 -8.36 4.66 6.80
C GLY A 238 -8.45 3.13 6.87
N ILE A 239 -7.66 2.51 7.76
CA ILE A 239 -7.68 1.06 8.01
C ILE A 239 -9.04 0.62 8.55
N GLN A 240 -9.56 1.30 9.56
CA GLN A 240 -10.82 0.90 10.19
C GLN A 240 -12.03 1.05 9.27
N SER A 241 -12.01 2.04 8.38
CA SER A 241 -13.08 2.29 7.40
C SER A 241 -13.01 1.35 6.21
N MET A 242 -11.81 1.07 5.69
CA MET A 242 -11.63 0.22 4.52
C MET A 242 -11.98 -1.24 4.79
N LEU A 243 -12.17 -1.62 6.06
CA LEU A 243 -12.61 -2.96 6.48
C LEU A 243 -14.13 -3.07 6.62
N CYS A 244 -14.86 -1.99 6.30
CA CYS A 244 -16.32 -1.89 6.43
C CYS A 244 -17.06 -1.81 5.08
N TRP A 245 -16.36 -1.99 3.95
CA TRP A 245 -16.94 -1.76 2.62
C TRP A 245 -17.93 -2.83 2.18
N MET A 246 -17.83 -4.06 2.71
CA MET A 246 -18.72 -5.18 2.38
C MET A 246 -19.99 -5.25 3.24
N GLY A 247 -20.34 -4.17 3.94
CA GLY A 247 -21.55 -4.07 4.75
C GLY A 247 -21.37 -4.53 6.20
N ASP A 248 -22.40 -5.17 6.74
CA ASP A 248 -22.59 -5.37 8.19
C ASP A 248 -21.61 -6.38 8.83
N ASN A 249 -20.69 -6.99 8.07
CA ASN A 249 -19.76 -8.03 8.48
C ASN A 249 -18.35 -7.53 8.86
N TRP A 250 -18.16 -6.23 9.00
CA TRP A 250 -16.93 -5.53 9.41
C TRP A 250 -16.12 -6.16 10.57
N VAL A 251 -16.72 -6.74 11.61
CA VAL A 251 -15.97 -7.45 12.69
C VAL A 251 -15.12 -8.58 12.14
N ILE A 252 -15.71 -9.38 11.26
CA ILE A 252 -15.06 -10.52 10.60
C ILE A 252 -13.85 -10.02 9.80
N TYR A 253 -14.04 -8.96 9.00
CA TYR A 253 -12.96 -8.38 8.20
C TYR A 253 -11.85 -7.77 9.05
N ARG A 254 -12.18 -7.10 10.16
CA ARG A 254 -11.18 -6.52 11.08
C ARG A 254 -10.37 -7.60 11.79
N GLY A 255 -11.02 -8.67 12.23
CA GLY A 255 -10.34 -9.85 12.79
C GLY A 255 -9.43 -10.53 11.77
N SER A 256 -9.95 -10.79 10.56
CA SER A 256 -9.19 -11.41 9.47
C SER A 256 -7.99 -10.57 9.08
N TRP A 257 -8.16 -9.26 8.93
CA TRP A 257 -7.08 -8.34 8.59
C TRP A 257 -5.97 -8.35 9.64
N THR A 258 -6.33 -8.37 10.93
CA THR A 258 -5.36 -8.44 12.03
C THR A 258 -4.57 -9.74 11.99
N LEU A 259 -5.24 -10.87 11.76
CA LEU A 259 -4.59 -12.17 11.62
C LEU A 259 -3.62 -12.23 10.42
N ASN A 260 -4.05 -11.72 9.26
CA ASN A 260 -3.26 -11.74 8.02
C ASN A 260 -2.07 -10.78 8.05
N HIS A 261 -2.26 -9.56 8.56
CA HIS A 261 -1.33 -8.45 8.32
C HIS A 261 -0.54 -8.01 9.55
N ILE A 262 -0.97 -8.42 10.74
CA ILE A 262 -0.34 -8.03 12.02
C ILE A 262 0.22 -9.24 12.78
N LEU A 263 -0.52 -10.36 12.84
CA LEU A 263 -0.17 -11.52 13.67
C LEU A 263 0.49 -12.69 12.93
N ASP A 264 0.55 -12.66 11.59
CA ASP A 264 1.11 -13.74 10.75
C ASP A 264 0.47 -15.13 11.04
N ASP A 265 -0.84 -15.15 11.31
CA ASP A 265 -1.65 -16.38 11.48
C ASP A 265 -2.90 -16.30 10.58
N PRO A 266 -2.74 -16.24 9.24
CA PRO A 266 -3.85 -16.00 8.33
C PRO A 266 -4.91 -17.10 8.44
N PRO A 267 -6.21 -16.76 8.49
CA PRO A 267 -7.27 -17.75 8.48
C PRO A 267 -7.28 -18.51 7.14
N PRO A 268 -7.78 -19.76 7.10
CA PRO A 268 -7.94 -20.49 5.84
C PRO A 268 -8.96 -19.77 4.95
N PRO A 269 -8.91 -20.00 3.63
CA PRO A 269 -9.86 -19.38 2.70
C PRO A 269 -11.31 -19.72 3.09
N PRO A 270 -12.26 -18.79 2.91
CA PRO A 270 -13.65 -19.02 3.25
C PRO A 270 -14.23 -20.17 2.38
N PRO A 271 -15.19 -20.95 2.90
CA PRO A 271 -15.90 -21.96 2.10
C PRO A 271 -16.67 -21.30 0.95
N LEU A 272 -16.93 -22.06 -0.12
CA LEU A 272 -17.65 -21.56 -1.31
C LEU A 272 -19.09 -21.12 -1.01
N GLU A 273 -19.72 -21.74 -0.02
CA GLU A 273 -21.05 -21.39 0.48
C GLU A 273 -20.92 -20.82 1.89
N VAL A 274 -21.01 -19.49 2.01
CA VAL A 274 -21.09 -18.80 3.30
C VAL A 274 -22.54 -18.32 3.48
N PRO A 275 -23.28 -18.81 4.48
CA PRO A 275 -24.60 -18.28 4.80
C PRO A 275 -24.49 -16.80 5.17
N GLU A 276 -25.28 -15.93 4.54
CA GLU A 276 -25.34 -14.52 4.93
C GLU A 276 -25.85 -14.39 6.37
N LEU A 277 -25.22 -13.50 7.13
CA LEU A 277 -25.84 -12.97 8.33
C LEU A 277 -27.04 -12.13 7.88
N LEU A 278 -28.24 -12.51 8.29
CA LEU A 278 -29.48 -11.80 7.97
C LEU A 278 -29.93 -10.98 9.19
N PRO A 279 -29.31 -9.82 9.47
CA PRO A 279 -29.68 -8.98 10.62
C PRO A 279 -31.10 -8.41 10.48
N PHE A 280 -31.65 -8.39 9.27
CA PHE A 280 -32.99 -7.86 8.97
C PHE A 280 -34.11 -8.92 9.05
N ASP A 281 -33.78 -10.17 9.34
CA ASP A 281 -34.78 -11.19 9.61
C ASP A 281 -35.49 -10.88 10.93
N LYS A 282 -36.81 -11.09 11.00
CA LYS A 282 -37.60 -10.88 12.22
C LYS A 282 -37.05 -11.65 13.43
N ALA A 283 -36.44 -12.82 13.22
CA ALA A 283 -35.84 -13.63 14.27
C ALA A 283 -34.54 -13.02 14.86
N ASN A 284 -33.98 -12.01 14.19
CA ASN A 284 -32.71 -11.36 14.50
C ASN A 284 -32.87 -9.87 14.87
N GLU A 285 -34.10 -9.35 14.83
CA GLU A 285 -34.41 -7.97 15.18
C GLU A 285 -33.97 -7.65 16.62
N GLY A 286 -33.18 -6.58 16.78
CA GLY A 286 -32.69 -6.13 18.09
C GLY A 286 -31.47 -6.86 18.63
N LYS A 287 -31.03 -7.98 18.04
CA LYS A 287 -29.78 -8.64 18.42
C LYS A 287 -28.57 -7.75 18.11
N SER A 288 -27.55 -7.83 18.95
CA SER A 288 -26.22 -7.29 18.70
C SER A 288 -25.49 -8.13 17.66
N PHE A 289 -24.48 -7.55 17.00
CA PHE A 289 -23.67 -8.29 16.05
C PHE A 289 -22.98 -9.51 16.70
N ARG A 290 -22.62 -9.41 17.98
CA ARG A 290 -22.08 -10.54 18.75
C ARG A 290 -23.07 -11.68 18.86
N GLU A 291 -24.33 -11.40 19.19
CA GLU A 291 -25.39 -12.42 19.28
C GLU A 291 -25.71 -13.04 17.91
N LEU A 292 -25.55 -12.30 16.82
CA LEU A 292 -25.69 -12.82 15.46
C LEU A 292 -24.54 -13.77 15.11
N LEU A 293 -23.29 -13.40 15.44
CA LEU A 293 -22.11 -14.24 15.17
C LEU A 293 -22.11 -15.56 15.95
N VAL A 294 -22.72 -15.62 17.14
CA VAL A 294 -22.85 -16.88 17.88
C VAL A 294 -23.56 -17.96 17.05
N GLN A 295 -24.55 -17.58 16.23
CA GLN A 295 -25.26 -18.51 15.35
C GLN A 295 -24.30 -19.13 14.30
N HIS A 296 -23.37 -18.34 13.76
CA HIS A 296 -22.34 -18.83 12.84
C HIS A 296 -21.27 -19.67 13.54
N GLN A 297 -20.98 -19.41 14.81
CA GLN A 297 -20.03 -20.22 15.60
C GLN A 297 -20.58 -21.60 15.99
N GLU A 298 -21.90 -21.80 15.94
CA GLU A 298 -22.53 -23.11 16.15
C GLU A 298 -22.35 -24.07 14.96
N ASP A 299 -22.16 -23.54 13.74
CA ASP A 299 -21.85 -24.36 12.57
C ASP A 299 -20.39 -24.86 12.62
N SER A 300 -20.20 -26.17 12.53
CA SER A 300 -18.89 -26.81 12.60
C SER A 300 -17.92 -26.35 11.51
N LYS A 301 -18.41 -25.97 10.32
CA LYS A 301 -17.61 -25.45 9.20
C LYS A 301 -17.15 -24.01 9.44
N CYS A 302 -18.01 -23.19 10.05
CA CYS A 302 -17.73 -21.76 10.26
C CYS A 302 -16.90 -21.52 11.53
N SER A 303 -17.12 -22.33 12.58
CA SER A 303 -16.44 -22.20 13.87
C SER A 303 -14.91 -22.33 13.80
N VAL A 304 -14.38 -23.01 12.77
CA VAL A 304 -12.95 -23.22 12.53
C VAL A 304 -12.19 -21.89 12.46
N CYS A 305 -12.76 -20.90 11.77
CA CYS A 305 -12.14 -19.57 11.62
C CYS A 305 -12.68 -18.58 12.64
N HIS A 306 -14.00 -18.57 12.83
CA HIS A 306 -14.70 -17.55 13.61
C HIS A 306 -14.32 -17.55 15.10
N LYS A 307 -13.91 -18.70 15.67
CA LYS A 307 -13.39 -18.78 17.04
C LYS A 307 -12.10 -18.00 17.27
N LYS A 308 -11.27 -17.81 16.24
CA LYS A 308 -10.03 -17.02 16.32
C LYS A 308 -10.26 -15.58 15.85
N MET A 309 -11.03 -15.42 14.79
CA MET A 309 -11.19 -14.16 14.07
C MET A 309 -12.14 -13.19 14.76
N ASP A 310 -13.32 -13.65 15.17
CA ASP A 310 -14.34 -12.76 15.74
C ASP A 310 -13.88 -12.12 17.04
N PRO A 311 -13.29 -12.85 18.01
CA PRO A 311 -12.78 -12.25 19.24
C PRO A 311 -11.85 -11.07 18.98
N LEU A 312 -10.93 -11.18 18.02
CA LEU A 312 -10.04 -10.09 17.60
C LEU A 312 -10.81 -8.95 16.94
N GLY A 313 -11.76 -9.27 16.06
CA GLY A 313 -12.62 -8.28 15.41
C GLY A 313 -13.39 -7.40 16.40
N PHE A 314 -13.84 -7.99 17.52
CA PHE A 314 -14.57 -7.26 18.55
C PHE A 314 -13.75 -6.15 19.21
N ALA A 315 -12.41 -6.30 19.31
CA ALA A 315 -11.54 -5.24 19.83
C ALA A 315 -11.77 -3.90 19.13
N PHE A 316 -12.12 -3.94 17.84
CA PHE A 316 -12.33 -2.76 17.02
C PHE A 316 -13.76 -2.24 17.01
N GLN A 317 -14.67 -2.78 17.83
CA GLN A 317 -16.06 -2.32 17.82
C GLN A 317 -16.20 -0.85 18.23
N ASN A 318 -15.22 -0.29 18.94
CA ASN A 318 -15.16 1.13 19.24
C ASN A 318 -14.87 2.03 18.03
N PHE A 319 -14.62 1.47 16.85
CA PHE A 319 -14.52 2.24 15.60
C PHE A 319 -15.83 2.15 14.83
N ASP A 320 -16.42 3.28 14.47
CA ASP A 320 -17.55 3.34 13.53
C ASP A 320 -17.12 2.96 12.10
N LEU A 321 -18.09 2.93 11.17
CA LEU A 321 -17.84 2.57 9.78
C LEU A 321 -16.93 3.57 9.02
N SER A 322 -16.73 4.76 9.60
CA SER A 322 -15.81 5.80 9.11
C SER A 322 -14.50 5.85 9.90
N GLY A 323 -14.25 4.89 10.80
CA GLY A 323 -13.04 4.82 11.60
C GLY A 323 -12.97 5.82 12.75
N ARG A 324 -14.08 6.49 13.10
CA ARG A 324 -14.14 7.34 14.30
C ARG A 324 -14.39 6.51 15.55
N TRP A 325 -13.87 6.99 16.66
CA TRP A 325 -14.19 6.40 17.95
C TRP A 325 -15.67 6.57 18.32
N ARG A 326 -16.27 5.53 18.91
CA ARG A 326 -17.63 5.51 19.44
C ARG A 326 -17.69 4.67 20.71
N ASN A 327 -18.57 5.06 21.63
CA ASN A 327 -18.84 4.31 22.87
C ASN A 327 -20.16 3.52 22.80
N VAL A 328 -21.00 3.84 21.81
CA VAL A 328 -22.30 3.20 21.62
C VAL A 328 -22.49 2.75 20.18
N GLU A 329 -23.32 1.74 20.02
CA GLU A 329 -23.80 1.25 18.74
C GLU A 329 -25.29 1.39 18.58
N HIS A 330 -25.72 1.61 17.33
CA HIS A 330 -27.12 1.65 16.98
C HIS A 330 -27.65 0.23 16.76
N GLN A 331 -28.94 0.04 17.01
CA GLN A 331 -29.64 -1.22 16.77
C GLN A 331 -29.48 -1.71 15.33
N ARG A 332 -29.52 -0.79 14.35
CA ARG A 332 -29.31 -1.10 12.94
C ARG A 332 -28.54 0.00 12.23
N TYR A 333 -27.87 -0.38 11.14
CA TYR A 333 -27.28 0.54 10.18
C TYR A 333 -27.94 0.30 8.82
N HIS A 334 -28.35 1.37 8.13
CA HIS A 334 -28.89 1.26 6.79
C HIS A 334 -28.07 2.06 5.78
N ARG A 335 -28.05 1.56 4.55
CA ARG A 335 -27.38 2.18 3.41
C ARG A 335 -28.25 3.28 2.81
N ALA A 336 -27.72 4.50 2.74
CA ALA A 336 -28.32 5.66 2.07
C ALA A 336 -27.55 6.00 0.77
N GLU A 337 -28.24 6.57 -0.23
CA GLU A 337 -27.66 6.90 -1.54
C GLU A 337 -28.13 8.26 -2.09
N LEU A 338 -27.20 9.07 -2.63
CA LEU A 338 -27.48 10.31 -3.37
C LEU A 338 -26.52 10.44 -4.54
N ASP A 339 -27.05 10.65 -5.75
CA ASP A 339 -26.29 10.78 -6.99
C ASP A 339 -25.25 9.65 -7.19
N GLY A 340 -25.63 8.40 -6.87
CA GLY A 340 -24.77 7.22 -7.00
C GLY A 340 -23.69 7.08 -5.91
N LYS A 341 -23.74 7.90 -4.85
CA LYS A 341 -22.80 7.83 -3.72
C LYS A 341 -23.47 7.25 -2.49
N ILE A 342 -22.79 6.27 -1.90
CA ILE A 342 -23.29 5.43 -0.81
C ILE A 342 -22.73 5.89 0.54
N GLU A 343 -23.58 5.89 1.56
CA GLU A 343 -23.25 6.17 2.97
C GLU A 343 -24.03 5.25 3.92
N TRP A 344 -23.51 5.02 5.13
CA TRP A 344 -24.20 4.27 6.19
C TRP A 344 -24.70 5.16 7.32
N ARG A 345 -25.90 4.90 7.83
CA ARG A 345 -26.56 5.65 8.91
C ARG A 345 -27.08 4.73 10.01
N GLY A 346 -26.81 5.09 11.26
CA GLY A 346 -27.35 4.37 12.43
C GLY A 346 -28.80 4.77 12.73
N GLU A 347 -29.61 3.82 13.18
CA GLU A 347 -31.02 4.01 13.50
C GLU A 347 -31.46 3.12 14.68
N GLY A 348 -32.48 3.56 15.41
CA GLY A 348 -33.05 2.85 16.56
C GLY A 348 -32.32 3.15 17.87
N ASP A 349 -32.60 2.32 18.87
CA ASP A 349 -32.00 2.43 20.19
C ASP A 349 -30.48 2.24 20.14
N THR A 350 -29.80 2.77 21.16
CA THR A 350 -28.34 2.61 21.30
C THR A 350 -28.00 1.70 22.46
N ARG A 351 -26.91 0.95 22.31
CA ARG A 351 -26.33 0.12 23.38
C ARG A 351 -24.83 0.37 23.50
N PRO A 352 -24.22 0.13 24.68
CA PRO A 352 -22.77 0.22 24.83
C PRO A 352 -22.04 -0.71 23.86
N VAL A 353 -20.91 -0.25 23.34
CA VAL A 353 -19.99 -1.09 22.57
C VAL A 353 -19.40 -2.17 23.47
N ASP A 354 -19.46 -3.43 23.02
CA ASP A 354 -18.75 -4.54 23.62
C ASP A 354 -17.51 -4.87 22.78
N ALA A 355 -16.36 -4.47 23.30
CA ALA A 355 -15.05 -4.72 22.69
C ALA A 355 -14.28 -5.89 23.32
N ALA A 356 -14.91 -6.68 24.19
CA ALA A 356 -14.22 -7.77 24.86
C ALA A 356 -13.91 -8.94 23.89
N GLY A 357 -12.79 -9.61 24.11
CA GLY A 357 -12.36 -10.68 23.22
C GLY A 357 -11.21 -11.51 23.78
N THR A 358 -10.55 -12.24 22.89
CA THR A 358 -9.45 -13.13 23.22
C THR A 358 -8.45 -13.16 22.07
N LEU A 359 -7.16 -13.11 22.39
CA LEU A 359 -6.08 -13.26 21.41
C LEU A 359 -5.90 -14.75 21.03
N PRO A 360 -5.21 -15.07 19.92
CA PRO A 360 -5.03 -16.45 19.46
C PRO A 360 -4.36 -17.39 20.47
N ARG A 361 -3.61 -16.86 21.45
CA ARG A 361 -2.95 -17.65 22.50
C ARG A 361 -3.79 -17.78 23.78
N GLY A 362 -5.00 -17.20 23.82
CA GLY A 362 -5.96 -17.37 24.91
C GLY A 362 -6.00 -16.22 25.92
N GLU A 363 -5.16 -15.19 25.77
CA GLU A 363 -5.22 -13.98 26.59
C GLU A 363 -6.53 -13.24 26.35
N ARG A 364 -7.21 -12.83 27.42
CA ARG A 364 -8.47 -12.10 27.34
C ARG A 364 -8.22 -10.60 27.44
N PHE A 365 -9.02 -9.83 26.72
CA PHE A 365 -9.07 -8.37 26.82
C PHE A 365 -10.52 -7.91 26.95
N THR A 366 -10.70 -6.76 27.58
CA THR A 366 -12.02 -6.15 27.85
C THR A 366 -12.21 -4.83 27.11
N SER A 367 -11.15 -4.27 26.54
CA SER A 367 -11.18 -3.02 25.80
C SER A 367 -10.14 -3.03 24.67
N PHE A 368 -10.25 -2.10 23.73
CA PHE A 368 -9.25 -1.91 22.67
C PHE A 368 -7.85 -1.53 23.19
N ARG A 369 -7.76 -0.96 24.39
CA ARG A 369 -6.49 -0.51 24.98
C ARG A 369 -5.65 -1.67 25.52
N GLU A 370 -6.33 -2.70 26.02
CA GLU A 370 -5.71 -3.94 26.53
C GLU A 370 -5.30 -4.83 25.36
#